data_AF-A0A963RP09-F1
#
_entry.id   AF-A0A963RP09-F1
#
_cell.length_a   1.000
_cell.length_b   1.000
_cell.length_c   1.000
_cell.angle_alpha   90.00
_cell.angle_beta   90.00
_cell.angle_gamma   90.00
#
_symmetry.space_group_name_H-M   'P 1'
#
loop_
_entity.id
_entity.type
_entity.pdbx_description
1 polymer ?
#
loop_
_entity_poly.entity_id
_entity_poly.type
_entity_poly.pdbx_seq_one_letter_code
_entity_poly.pdbx_strand_id
1 'polypeptide(L)'
;AALALASCVGCALAPMLFGLREYRGEPHRVESIGILDGVEYFDDSKGTNVGATVAALNGLGAERRLVAILGGDGKGQDFSPLAEPVARSARAVLLIGRDAAPIRQALVEAGVRVPLHDAPDLPQAVQQAAALAQSGDAVLLSPACASLDMFRNYEHRAQVFHEAVQALAAERGAMLEGVA
;
A
#
# COMPACT_ATOMS: atom_id res chain seq x y z
N ALA A 1 -5.52 -22.56 -0.84
CA ALA A 1 -4.33 -23.25 -0.30
C ALA A 1 -4.56 -23.79 1.11
N ALA A 2 -4.81 -22.93 2.11
CA ALA A 2 -4.98 -23.35 3.52
C ALA A 2 -6.04 -24.44 3.74
N LEU A 3 -7.24 -24.28 3.16
CA LEU A 3 -8.32 -25.27 3.27
C LEU A 3 -7.91 -26.65 2.69
N ALA A 4 -7.19 -26.66 1.58
CA ALA A 4 -6.73 -27.89 0.94
C ALA A 4 -5.71 -28.63 1.81
N LEU A 5 -4.71 -27.90 2.34
CA LEU A 5 -3.70 -28.47 3.25
C LEU A 5 -4.34 -29.02 4.54
N ALA A 6 -5.23 -28.25 5.15
CA ALA A 6 -5.89 -28.63 6.40
C ALA A 6 -6.87 -29.81 6.20
N SER A 7 -7.50 -29.90 5.02
CA SER A 7 -8.29 -31.09 4.65
C SER A 7 -7.43 -32.35 4.51
N CYS A 8 -6.22 -32.23 3.94
CA CYS A 8 -5.29 -33.36 3.79
C CYS A 8 -4.81 -33.95 5.12
N VAL A 9 -4.78 -33.17 6.20
CA VAL A 9 -4.42 -33.64 7.54
C VAL A 9 -5.64 -34.03 8.40
N GLY A 10 -6.83 -34.11 7.78
CA GLY A 10 -8.04 -34.60 8.42
C GLY A 10 -8.76 -33.59 9.34
N CYS A 11 -8.50 -32.29 9.19
CA CYS A 11 -9.24 -31.28 9.95
C CYS A 11 -10.72 -31.23 9.53
N ALA A 12 -11.62 -31.02 10.50
CA ALA A 12 -13.04 -30.90 10.23
C ALA A 12 -13.36 -29.60 9.48
N LEU A 13 -14.19 -29.69 8.44
CA LEU A 13 -14.49 -28.56 7.55
C LEU A 13 -15.18 -27.38 8.26
N ALA A 14 -16.13 -27.65 9.16
CA ALA A 14 -16.91 -26.61 9.81
C ALA A 14 -16.05 -25.65 10.67
N PRO A 15 -15.15 -26.11 11.56
CA PRO A 15 -14.20 -25.23 12.25
C PRO A 15 -13.29 -24.43 11.30
N MET A 16 -12.85 -25.04 10.19
CA MET A 16 -11.99 -24.34 9.22
C MET A 16 -12.73 -23.20 8.51
N LEU A 17 -13.99 -23.41 8.12
CA LEU A 17 -14.82 -22.37 7.52
C LEU A 17 -15.11 -21.23 8.49
N PHE A 18 -15.36 -21.56 9.77
CA PHE A 18 -15.51 -20.55 10.82
C PHE A 18 -14.22 -19.73 10.98
N GLY A 19 -13.07 -20.38 11.10
CA GLY A 19 -11.77 -19.70 11.21
C GLY A 19 -11.47 -18.80 10.00
N LEU A 20 -11.78 -19.24 8.79
CA LEU A 20 -11.64 -18.43 7.58
C LEU A 20 -12.57 -17.22 7.55
N ARG A 21 -13.79 -17.36 8.11
CA ARG A 21 -14.76 -16.26 8.18
C ARG A 21 -14.35 -15.19 9.19
N GLU A 22 -13.79 -15.60 10.33
CA GLU A 22 -13.36 -14.68 11.40
C GLU A 22 -11.97 -14.09 11.15
N TYR A 23 -11.19 -14.64 10.22
CA TYR A 23 -9.84 -14.16 9.92
C TYR A 23 -9.88 -12.73 9.36
N ARG A 24 -9.30 -11.78 10.12
CA ARG A 24 -9.26 -10.35 9.77
C ARG A 24 -8.05 -9.93 8.93
N GLY A 25 -7.22 -10.88 8.50
CA GLY A 25 -5.91 -10.56 7.92
C GLY A 25 -4.83 -10.44 9.00
N GLU A 26 -3.58 -10.31 8.55
CA GLU A 26 -2.50 -9.94 9.45
C GLU A 26 -2.36 -8.41 9.49
N PRO A 27 -1.90 -7.83 10.61
CA PRO A 27 -1.51 -6.42 10.64
C PRO A 27 -0.57 -6.08 9.48
N HIS A 28 -0.71 -4.86 8.94
CA HIS A 28 0.08 -4.29 7.84
C HIS A 28 -0.12 -4.99 6.48
N ARG A 29 -1.24 -5.67 6.28
CA ARG A 29 -1.61 -6.36 5.03
C ARG A 29 -2.90 -5.77 4.46
N VAL A 30 -2.79 -4.59 3.84
CA VAL A 30 -3.92 -3.78 3.37
C VAL A 30 -4.85 -3.41 4.53
N GLU A 31 -4.26 -2.94 5.62
CA GLU A 31 -4.96 -2.50 6.82
C GLU A 31 -5.44 -1.07 6.64
N SER A 32 -6.74 -0.81 6.86
CA SER A 32 -7.25 0.56 6.92
C SER A 32 -6.86 1.18 8.25
N ILE A 33 -6.15 2.31 8.21
CA ILE A 33 -5.63 3.00 9.40
C ILE A 33 -6.43 4.26 9.77
N GLY A 34 -7.45 4.57 8.95
CA GLY A 34 -8.38 5.66 9.17
C GLY A 34 -8.71 6.46 7.91
N ILE A 35 -9.72 7.32 8.06
CA ILE A 35 -10.19 8.24 7.03
C ILE A 35 -9.91 9.68 7.46
N LEU A 36 -9.37 10.48 6.54
CA LEU A 36 -9.14 11.92 6.71
C LEU A 36 -9.68 12.65 5.47
N ASP A 37 -10.55 13.64 5.67
CA ASP A 37 -11.17 14.42 4.58
C ASP A 37 -11.84 13.57 3.48
N GLY A 38 -12.41 12.43 3.88
CA GLY A 38 -13.02 11.45 2.98
C GLY A 38 -12.04 10.63 2.14
N VAL A 39 -10.75 10.66 2.48
CA VAL A 39 -9.69 9.82 1.89
C VAL A 39 -9.32 8.74 2.90
N GLU A 40 -9.36 7.47 2.48
CA GLU A 40 -9.00 6.35 3.35
C GLU A 40 -7.51 5.99 3.18
N TYR A 41 -6.81 5.71 4.28
CA TYR A 41 -5.39 5.40 4.29
C TYR A 41 -5.18 3.91 4.56
N PHE A 42 -4.41 3.24 3.68
CA PHE A 42 -4.12 1.81 3.77
C PHE A 42 -2.63 1.55 4.00
N ASP A 43 -2.34 0.79 5.04
CA ASP A 43 -1.02 0.23 5.32
C ASP A 43 -0.90 -1.19 4.75
N ASP A 44 -0.08 -1.34 3.73
CA ASP A 44 0.41 -2.60 3.18
C ASP A 44 1.95 -2.63 3.20
N SER A 45 2.56 -2.15 4.28
CA SER A 45 4.02 -2.14 4.45
C SER A 45 4.63 -3.55 4.39
N LYS A 46 3.87 -4.63 4.66
CA LYS A 46 4.32 -6.02 4.41
C LYS A 46 4.39 -6.38 2.92
N GLY A 47 3.83 -5.57 2.02
CA GLY A 47 3.93 -5.69 0.56
C GLY A 47 5.34 -5.41 0.03
N THR A 48 6.33 -6.21 0.46
CA THR A 48 7.76 -6.01 0.13
C THR A 48 8.17 -6.60 -1.22
N ASN A 49 7.21 -6.99 -2.06
CA ASN A 49 7.45 -7.56 -3.38
C ASN A 49 6.38 -7.08 -4.36
N VAL A 50 6.71 -7.12 -5.64
CA VAL A 50 5.85 -6.61 -6.73
C VAL A 50 4.49 -7.31 -6.76
N GLY A 51 4.44 -8.63 -6.56
CA GLY A 51 3.19 -9.39 -6.61
C GLY A 51 2.18 -8.99 -5.52
N ALA A 52 2.66 -8.70 -4.31
CA ALA A 52 1.82 -8.21 -3.22
C ALA A 52 1.21 -6.84 -3.56
N THR A 53 2.03 -5.92 -4.08
CA THR A 53 1.57 -4.58 -4.48
C THR A 53 0.60 -4.63 -5.65
N VAL A 54 0.83 -5.50 -6.64
CA VAL A 54 -0.15 -5.72 -7.73
C VAL A 54 -1.49 -6.18 -7.16
N ALA A 55 -1.49 -7.11 -6.20
CA ALA A 55 -2.73 -7.58 -5.57
C ALA A 55 -3.46 -6.46 -4.80
N ALA A 56 -2.72 -5.62 -4.06
CA ALA A 56 -3.28 -4.48 -3.34
C ALA A 56 -3.88 -3.43 -4.29
N LEU A 57 -3.16 -3.06 -5.35
CA LEU A 57 -3.64 -2.12 -6.38
C LEU A 57 -4.88 -2.66 -7.10
N ASN A 58 -4.91 -3.96 -7.42
CA ASN A 58 -6.07 -4.59 -8.07
C ASN A 58 -7.28 -4.64 -7.13
N GLY A 59 -7.07 -5.00 -5.86
CA GLY A 59 -8.14 -5.14 -4.88
C GLY A 59 -8.81 -3.81 -4.55
N LEU A 60 -8.02 -2.83 -4.12
CA LEU A 60 -8.55 -1.51 -3.74
C LEU A 60 -8.95 -0.67 -4.96
N GLY A 61 -8.25 -0.85 -6.08
CA GLY A 61 -8.46 -0.10 -7.31
C GLY A 61 -9.73 -0.47 -8.08
N ALA A 62 -10.43 -1.54 -7.67
CA ALA A 62 -11.68 -1.97 -8.28
C ALA A 62 -12.84 -1.00 -7.98
N GLU A 63 -12.80 -0.33 -6.82
CA GLU A 63 -13.92 0.49 -6.32
C GLU A 63 -13.59 1.99 -6.27
N ARG A 64 -12.31 2.35 -6.31
CA ARG A 64 -11.83 3.72 -6.11
C ARG A 64 -10.48 3.98 -6.76
N ARG A 65 -10.14 5.27 -6.90
CA ARG A 65 -8.81 5.69 -7.32
C ARG A 65 -7.82 5.64 -6.16
N LEU A 66 -6.56 5.37 -6.49
CA LEU A 66 -5.49 5.22 -5.51
C LEU A 66 -4.39 6.26 -5.70
N VAL A 67 -3.92 6.84 -4.61
CA VAL A 67 -2.63 7.53 -4.58
C VAL A 67 -1.63 6.56 -3.94
N ALA A 68 -0.78 5.94 -4.77
CA ALA A 68 0.09 4.85 -4.33
C ALA A 68 1.48 5.37 -3.92
N ILE A 69 1.99 4.92 -2.79
CA ILE A 69 3.37 5.17 -2.34
C ILE A 69 4.19 3.91 -2.59
N LEU A 70 5.14 3.99 -3.51
CA LEU A 70 5.99 2.89 -3.97
C LEU A 70 7.48 3.17 -3.68
N GLY A 71 8.27 2.11 -3.50
CA GLY A 71 9.72 2.20 -3.44
C GLY A 71 10.35 1.73 -2.13
N GLY A 72 11.69 1.80 -2.09
CA GLY A 72 12.54 1.13 -1.11
C GLY A 72 13.69 0.37 -1.80
N ASP A 73 14.17 -0.71 -1.18
CA ASP A 73 15.15 -1.64 -1.76
C ASP A 73 14.45 -2.82 -2.47
N GLY A 74 14.31 -2.74 -3.78
CA GLY A 74 13.70 -3.75 -4.63
C GLY A 74 14.61 -4.92 -4.98
N LYS A 75 15.90 -4.88 -4.62
CA LYS A 75 16.84 -6.00 -4.79
C LYS A 75 16.91 -6.54 -6.23
N GLY A 76 16.76 -5.66 -7.22
CA GLY A 76 16.82 -6.03 -8.65
C GLY A 76 15.58 -6.76 -9.19
N GLN A 77 14.43 -6.62 -8.53
CA GLN A 77 13.16 -7.13 -9.04
C GLN A 77 12.74 -6.41 -10.34
N ASP A 78 11.93 -7.11 -11.15
CA ASP A 78 11.25 -6.50 -12.30
C ASP A 78 9.96 -5.79 -11.86
N PHE A 79 9.89 -4.49 -12.10
CA PHE A 79 8.75 -3.63 -11.77
C PHE A 79 7.72 -3.50 -12.90
N SER A 80 7.97 -4.09 -14.08
CA SER A 80 7.03 -4.05 -15.21
C SER A 80 5.59 -4.49 -14.87
N PRO A 81 5.34 -5.47 -13.95
CA PRO A 81 3.98 -5.87 -13.61
C PRO A 81 3.16 -4.80 -12.87
N LEU A 82 3.79 -3.73 -12.38
CA LEU A 82 3.09 -2.60 -11.76
C LEU A 82 2.37 -1.72 -12.78
N ALA A 83 2.77 -1.76 -14.05
CA ALA A 83 2.30 -0.79 -15.05
C ALA A 83 0.79 -0.86 -15.29
N GLU A 84 0.24 -2.04 -15.53
CA GLU A 84 -1.19 -2.24 -15.78
C GLU A 84 -2.07 -1.80 -14.59
N PRO A 85 -1.85 -2.29 -13.34
CA PRO A 85 -2.68 -1.90 -12.21
C PRO A 85 -2.56 -0.41 -11.87
N VAL A 86 -1.38 0.18 -12.01
CA VAL A 86 -1.16 1.62 -11.84
C VAL A 86 -1.91 2.41 -12.90
N ALA A 87 -1.78 2.06 -14.18
CA ALA A 87 -2.46 2.78 -15.27
C ALA A 87 -3.99 2.76 -15.11
N ARG A 88 -4.53 1.63 -14.62
CA ARG A 88 -5.97 1.46 -14.44
C ARG A 88 -6.50 2.24 -13.23
N SER A 89 -5.81 2.17 -12.10
CA SER A 89 -6.40 2.50 -10.80
C SER A 89 -5.76 3.71 -10.11
N ALA A 90 -4.50 4.02 -10.43
CA ALA A 90 -3.80 5.11 -9.76
C ALA A 90 -4.25 6.48 -10.27
N ARG A 91 -4.50 7.40 -9.33
CA ARG A 91 -4.57 8.84 -9.58
C ARG A 91 -3.18 9.45 -9.70
N ALA A 92 -2.27 9.02 -8.84
CA ALA A 92 -0.87 9.43 -8.81
C ALA A 92 -0.02 8.37 -8.10
N VAL A 93 1.29 8.44 -8.32
CA VAL A 93 2.28 7.59 -7.64
C VAL A 93 3.33 8.48 -6.99
N LEU A 94 3.62 8.21 -5.73
CA LEU A 94 4.72 8.80 -4.96
C LEU A 94 5.83 7.76 -4.87
N LEU A 95 7.03 8.14 -5.28
CA LEU A 95 8.20 7.28 -5.32
C LEU A 95 9.18 7.69 -4.22
N ILE A 96 9.59 6.71 -3.41
CA ILE A 96 10.53 6.90 -2.30
C ILE A 96 11.67 5.88 -2.35
N GLY A 97 12.79 6.19 -1.68
CA GLY A 97 13.87 5.24 -1.45
C GLY A 97 14.72 4.91 -2.67
N ARG A 98 15.55 3.87 -2.52
CA ARG A 98 16.61 3.52 -3.48
C ARG A 98 16.08 3.25 -4.89
N ASP A 99 15.04 2.44 -5.01
CA ASP A 99 14.54 1.98 -6.31
C ASP A 99 13.39 2.85 -6.87
N ALA A 100 13.23 4.07 -6.36
CA ALA A 100 12.31 5.07 -6.94
C ALA A 100 12.54 5.28 -8.45
N ALA A 101 13.79 5.47 -8.87
CA ALA A 101 14.14 5.69 -10.28
C ALA A 101 13.88 4.45 -11.18
N PRO A 102 14.30 3.23 -10.81
CA PRO A 102 13.91 2.01 -11.52
C PRO A 102 12.39 1.83 -11.68
N ILE A 103 11.60 2.08 -10.62
CA ILE A 103 10.13 1.99 -10.68
C ILE A 103 9.58 3.02 -11.66
N ARG A 104 10.04 4.28 -11.58
CA ARG A 104 9.67 5.34 -12.51
C ARG A 104 9.90 4.92 -13.95
N GLN A 105 11.10 4.40 -14.23
CA GLN A 105 11.49 3.99 -15.57
C GLN A 105 10.56 2.89 -16.11
N ALA A 106 10.30 1.85 -15.32
CA ALA A 106 9.41 0.76 -15.72
C ALA A 106 7.98 1.25 -16.04
N LEU A 107 7.44 2.19 -15.25
CA LEU A 107 6.12 2.77 -15.51
C LEU A 107 6.11 3.64 -16.77
N VAL A 108 7.15 4.46 -16.98
CA VAL A 108 7.26 5.34 -18.16
C VAL A 108 7.43 4.52 -19.44
N GLU A 109 8.30 3.51 -19.44
CA GLU A 109 8.54 2.63 -20.59
C GLU A 109 7.28 1.85 -20.98
N ALA A 110 6.47 1.46 -20.00
CA ALA A 110 5.17 0.84 -20.23
C ALA A 110 4.07 1.82 -20.69
N GLY A 111 4.38 3.12 -20.82
CA GLY A 111 3.45 4.14 -21.31
C GLY A 111 2.41 4.59 -20.29
N VAL A 112 2.65 4.36 -18.99
CA VAL A 112 1.78 4.83 -17.91
C VAL A 112 1.78 6.37 -17.88
N ARG A 113 0.58 6.97 -17.89
CA ARG A 113 0.40 8.44 -17.97
C ARG A 113 0.00 9.11 -16.66
N VAL A 114 -0.06 8.37 -15.57
CA VAL A 114 -0.41 8.94 -14.26
C VAL A 114 0.75 9.82 -13.76
N PRO A 115 0.47 10.91 -13.01
CA PRO A 115 1.50 11.71 -12.35
C PRO A 115 2.39 10.85 -11.46
N LEU A 116 3.70 10.99 -11.64
CA LEU A 116 4.74 10.31 -10.87
C LEU A 116 5.60 11.36 -10.14
N HIS A 117 5.53 11.41 -8.82
CA HIS A 117 6.26 12.37 -7.99
C HIS A 117 7.32 11.66 -7.15
N ASP A 118 8.47 12.31 -6.96
CA ASP A 118 9.49 11.83 -6.04
C ASP A 118 9.27 12.49 -4.67
N ALA A 119 9.40 11.71 -3.61
CA ALA A 119 9.40 12.20 -2.24
C ALA A 119 10.69 11.76 -1.53
N PRO A 120 11.33 12.65 -0.76
CA PRO A 120 12.60 12.34 -0.09
C PRO A 120 12.44 11.34 1.07
N ASP A 121 11.25 11.31 1.68
CA ASP A 121 10.91 10.44 2.79
C ASP A 121 9.40 10.12 2.81
N LEU A 122 9.00 9.23 3.71
CA LEU A 122 7.62 8.78 3.84
C LEU A 122 6.67 9.88 4.37
N PRO A 123 7.03 10.69 5.39
CA PRO A 123 6.20 11.83 5.79
C PRO A 123 5.88 12.81 4.66
N GLN A 124 6.89 13.19 3.86
CA GLN A 124 6.68 14.06 2.70
C GLN A 124 5.84 13.38 1.62
N ALA A 125 5.98 12.06 1.43
CA ALA A 125 5.12 11.29 0.53
C ALA A 125 3.65 11.31 1.00
N VAL A 126 3.39 11.20 2.30
CA VAL A 126 2.03 11.28 2.87
C VAL A 126 1.42 12.67 2.66
N GLN A 127 2.18 13.74 2.90
CA GLN A 127 1.70 15.10 2.67
C GLN A 127 1.36 15.35 1.19
N GLN A 128 2.24 14.93 0.28
CA GLN A 128 1.98 15.05 -1.17
C GLN A 128 0.80 14.17 -1.59
N ALA A 129 0.69 12.95 -1.07
CA ALA A 129 -0.42 12.06 -1.36
C ALA A 129 -1.76 12.68 -0.97
N ALA A 130 -1.82 13.28 0.22
CA ALA A 130 -3.01 13.95 0.72
C ALA A 130 -3.39 15.24 -0.06
N ALA A 131 -2.43 15.86 -0.75
CA ALA A 131 -2.70 17.00 -1.63
C ALA A 131 -3.21 16.58 -3.02
N LEU A 132 -2.86 15.36 -3.46
CA LEU A 132 -3.26 14.79 -4.75
C LEU A 132 -4.55 14.00 -4.67
N ALA A 133 -4.87 13.44 -3.51
CA ALA A 133 -6.08 12.67 -3.26
C ALA A 133 -7.33 13.55 -3.26
N GLN A 134 -8.44 12.97 -3.70
CA GLN A 134 -9.78 13.55 -3.65
C GLN A 134 -10.67 12.73 -2.73
N SER A 135 -11.72 13.34 -2.18
CA SER A 135 -12.72 12.62 -1.38
C SER A 135 -13.27 11.41 -2.16
N GLY A 136 -13.28 10.24 -1.52
CA GLY A 136 -13.61 8.95 -2.14
C GLY A 136 -12.40 8.16 -2.67
N ASP A 137 -11.23 8.78 -2.79
CA ASP A 137 -9.98 8.08 -3.11
C ASP A 137 -9.42 7.37 -1.87
N ALA A 138 -8.35 6.59 -2.08
CA ALA A 138 -7.52 6.07 -1.01
C ALA A 138 -6.03 6.36 -1.23
N VAL A 139 -5.28 6.51 -0.14
CA VAL A 139 -3.81 6.51 -0.12
C VAL A 139 -3.35 5.12 0.27
N LEU A 140 -2.50 4.50 -0.56
CA LEU A 140 -1.99 3.15 -0.34
C LEU A 140 -0.47 3.17 -0.16
N LEU A 141 0.01 2.77 1.01
CA LEU A 141 1.41 2.40 1.20
C LEU A 141 1.59 0.91 0.86
N SER A 142 1.99 0.60 -0.37
CA SER A 142 2.35 -0.76 -0.79
C SER A 142 3.65 -0.71 -1.60
N PRO A 143 4.82 -0.80 -0.94
CA PRO A 143 6.07 -0.29 -1.50
C PRO A 143 6.66 -1.13 -2.64
N ALA A 144 6.22 -2.37 -2.87
CA ALA A 144 6.82 -3.37 -3.76
C ALA A 144 8.29 -3.74 -3.44
N CYS A 145 8.88 -3.10 -2.42
CA CYS A 145 10.29 -3.15 -2.06
C CYS A 145 10.49 -3.43 -0.57
N ALA A 146 11.65 -3.99 -0.24
CA ALA A 146 12.10 -4.09 1.15
C ALA A 146 12.35 -2.69 1.74
N SER A 147 12.29 -2.58 3.07
CA SER A 147 12.36 -1.29 3.78
C SER A 147 13.76 -0.86 4.21
N LEU A 148 14.77 -1.73 4.02
CA LEU A 148 16.05 -1.66 4.75
C LEU A 148 16.97 -0.51 4.30
N ASP A 149 16.65 0.15 3.20
CA ASP A 149 17.35 1.33 2.73
C ASP A 149 17.01 2.59 3.53
N MET A 150 15.77 2.69 4.03
CA MET A 150 15.27 3.87 4.75
C MET A 150 14.81 3.59 6.19
N PHE A 151 14.54 2.32 6.53
CA PHE A 151 13.91 1.92 7.80
C PHE A 151 14.58 0.68 8.40
N ARG A 152 14.44 0.49 9.72
CA ARG A 152 14.98 -0.69 10.43
C ARG A 152 14.36 -2.00 9.95
N ASN A 153 13.05 -1.99 9.68
CA ASN A 153 12.24 -3.10 9.21
C ASN A 153 10.90 -2.56 8.66
N TYR A 154 10.03 -3.44 8.17
CA TYR A 154 8.74 -3.03 7.62
C TYR A 154 7.79 -2.48 8.69
N GLU A 155 7.91 -2.93 9.95
CA GLU A 155 7.13 -2.43 11.09
C GLU A 155 7.48 -0.97 11.40
N HIS A 156 8.77 -0.62 11.35
CA HIS A 156 9.22 0.77 11.49
C HIS A 156 8.68 1.65 10.36
N ARG A 157 8.59 1.13 9.13
CA ARG A 157 7.98 1.85 8.01
C ARG A 157 6.48 2.05 8.22
N ALA A 158 5.76 1.03 8.68
CA ALA A 158 4.35 1.12 9.04
C ALA A 158 4.11 2.15 10.15
N GLN A 159 4.93 2.09 11.21
CA GLN A 159 4.90 3.07 12.29
C GLN A 159 5.07 4.51 11.78
N VAL A 160 6.08 4.77 10.95
CA VAL A 160 6.31 6.10 10.37
C VAL A 160 5.14 6.54 9.48
N PHE A 161 4.50 5.62 8.76
CA PHE A 161 3.30 5.92 7.98
C PHE A 161 2.13 6.35 8.88
N HIS A 162 1.84 5.58 9.94
CA HIS A 162 0.77 5.91 10.88
C HIS A 162 1.03 7.25 11.56
N GLU A 163 2.26 7.48 12.03
CA GLU A 163 2.67 8.75 12.66
C GLU A 163 2.53 9.92 11.69
N ALA A 164 2.91 9.75 10.42
CA ALA A 164 2.77 10.80 9.40
C ALA A 164 1.30 11.12 9.09
N VAL A 165 0.42 10.11 9.02
CA VAL A 165 -1.01 10.31 8.79
C VAL A 165 -1.68 10.97 10.00
N GLN A 166 -1.29 10.59 11.22
CA GLN A 166 -1.75 11.23 12.45
C GLN A 166 -1.28 12.69 12.55
N ALA A 167 -0.02 12.97 12.22
CA ALA A 167 0.51 14.33 12.19
C ALA A 167 -0.25 15.20 11.18
N LEU A 168 -0.51 14.67 9.98
CA LEU A 168 -1.31 15.34 8.96
C LEU A 168 -2.74 15.65 9.46
N ALA A 169 -3.39 14.71 10.14
CA ALA A 169 -4.72 14.93 10.72
C ALA A 169 -4.68 16.05 11.77
N ALA A 170 -3.69 16.03 12.67
CA ALA A 170 -3.50 17.05 13.69
C ALA A 170 -3.22 18.44 13.09
N GLU A 171 -2.40 18.55 12.05
CA GLU A 171 -2.13 19.79 11.30
C GLU A 171 -3.41 20.37 10.68
N ARG A 172 -4.34 19.52 10.24
CA ARG A 172 -5.65 19.90 9.70
C ARG A 172 -6.71 20.15 10.77
N GLY A 173 -6.38 19.96 12.05
CA GLY A 173 -7.32 20.07 13.16
C GLY A 173 -8.44 19.01 13.13
N ALA A 174 -8.17 17.86 12.51
CA ALA A 174 -9.11 16.75 12.35
C ALA A 174 -8.63 15.52 13.13
N MET A 175 -9.55 14.58 13.35
CA MET A 175 -9.27 13.26 13.91
C MET A 175 -9.49 12.21 12.82
N LEU A 176 -8.70 11.14 12.84
CA LEU A 176 -8.91 10.02 11.93
C LEU A 176 -10.22 9.31 12.28
N GLU A 177 -11.11 9.17 11.30
CA GLU A 177 -12.35 8.42 11.45
C GLU A 177 -12.11 6.93 11.15
N GLY A 178 -12.84 6.04 11.82
CA GLY A 178 -12.85 4.62 11.47
C GLY A 178 -11.57 3.84 11.82
N VAL A 179 -10.72 4.36 12.71
CA VAL A 179 -9.61 3.59 13.29
C VAL A 179 -10.20 2.35 13.99
N ALA A 180 -9.83 1.16 13.50
CA ALA A 180 -10.27 -0.11 14.05
C ALA A 180 -9.68 -0.39 15.45
#